data_AF-A0AB35QEJ9-F1
#
_entry.id   AF-A0AB35QEJ9-F1
#
_cell.length_a   1.000
_cell.length_b   1.000
_cell.length_c   1.000
_cell.angle_alpha   90.00
_cell.angle_beta   90.00
_cell.angle_gamma   90.00
#
_symmetry.space_group_name_H-M   'P 1'
#
loop_
_entity.id
_entity.type
_entity.pdbx_description
1 polymer ?
#
loop_
_entity_poly.entity_id
_entity_poly.type
_entity_poly.pdbx_seq_one_letter_code
_entity_poly.pdbx_strand_id
1 'polypeptide(L)'
;MNGNESTLIKQDFPVSWMYKSGNVEYLSIPYMHGDICIFGLPLSEVDNEFTVTDFPKKTRTIYSLCSTKFYPYLNRMIELELNEKLEFMLIGLQHEYIDFNKSFFDDFTEISKALSKKYFPKLKVFKYGFDELYVNECRIYPNLGDITEIIEKMPALEILEINGAFELTKPLNFKYLKSLSIEVDLGIEDCNDVMAISQTTLDFIMSSKISELENFELIINNNDLKYNLNLELFKSLDLDKLNKVSISGSFQKDLEVEIYNLLSSKVKNIRINK
;
A
#
# COMPACT_ATOMS: atom_id res chain seq x y z
N MET A 1 29.08 -31.92 -39.56
CA MET A 1 27.72 -31.41 -39.32
C MET A 1 26.97 -32.45 -38.52
N ASN A 2 26.45 -32.01 -37.37
CA ASN A 2 25.37 -32.53 -36.53
C ASN A 2 25.51 -33.97 -35.99
N GLY A 3 25.41 -34.24 -34.70
CA GLY A 3 25.08 -33.41 -33.53
C GLY A 3 24.91 -34.38 -32.36
N ASN A 4 25.64 -34.17 -31.28
CA ASN A 4 25.54 -34.95 -30.04
C ASN A 4 24.25 -34.60 -29.32
N GLU A 5 23.32 -35.55 -29.16
CA GLU A 5 22.22 -35.43 -28.22
C GLU A 5 22.61 -36.07 -26.89
N SER A 6 22.76 -35.21 -25.88
CA SER A 6 22.96 -35.57 -24.49
C SER A 6 21.68 -36.18 -23.92
N THR A 7 21.81 -37.37 -23.35
CA THR A 7 20.77 -38.07 -22.60
C THR A 7 20.63 -37.43 -21.22
N LEU A 8 19.57 -36.62 -21.02
CA LEU A 8 19.17 -36.14 -19.69
C LEU A 8 18.20 -37.13 -19.06
N ILE A 9 18.63 -37.70 -17.95
CA ILE A 9 17.88 -38.61 -17.08
C ILE A 9 16.75 -37.80 -16.42
N LYS A 10 15.49 -38.11 -16.74
CA LYS A 10 14.32 -37.63 -15.98
C LYS A 10 14.31 -38.32 -14.62
N GLN A 11 14.53 -37.54 -13.56
CA GLN A 11 14.25 -37.97 -12.20
C GLN A 11 12.82 -37.56 -11.86
N ASP A 12 11.92 -38.53 -11.81
CA ASP A 12 10.55 -38.35 -11.34
C ASP A 12 10.57 -38.08 -9.82
N PHE A 13 10.21 -36.87 -9.40
CA PHE A 13 9.86 -36.58 -8.02
C PHE A 13 8.33 -36.65 -7.86
N PRO A 14 7.82 -37.28 -6.79
CA PRO A 14 6.38 -37.42 -6.61
C PRO A 14 5.77 -36.06 -6.27
N VAL A 15 5.05 -35.49 -7.23
CA VAL A 15 4.25 -34.28 -7.07
C VAL A 15 3.02 -34.63 -6.22
N SER A 16 3.18 -34.56 -4.90
CA SER A 16 2.06 -34.57 -3.98
C SER A 16 2.07 -33.28 -3.15
N TRP A 17 1.32 -32.31 -3.66
CA TRP A 17 0.28 -31.50 -2.98
C TRP A 17 0.09 -30.22 -3.80
N MET A 18 -0.30 -30.39 -5.06
CA MET A 18 -0.96 -29.32 -5.81
C MET A 18 -2.30 -29.06 -5.14
N TYR A 19 -2.49 -27.85 -4.61
CA TYR A 19 -3.82 -27.34 -4.30
C TYR A 19 -4.64 -27.34 -5.59
N LYS A 20 -5.50 -28.35 -5.74
CA LYS A 20 -6.62 -28.33 -6.69
C LYS A 20 -7.66 -27.35 -6.17
N SER A 21 -7.45 -26.06 -6.43
CA SER A 21 -8.54 -25.09 -6.55
C SER A 21 -8.51 -24.58 -7.99
N GLY A 22 -9.67 -24.63 -8.64
CA GLY A 22 -9.82 -24.48 -10.09
C GLY A 22 -9.12 -23.25 -10.69
N ASN A 23 -8.59 -23.45 -11.89
CA ASN A 23 -8.19 -22.46 -12.90
C ASN A 23 -8.12 -21.01 -12.41
N VAL A 24 -6.97 -20.65 -11.81
CA VAL A 24 -6.49 -19.27 -11.83
C VAL A 24 -5.41 -19.24 -12.91
N GLU A 25 -5.84 -19.09 -14.17
CA GLU A 25 -4.92 -18.58 -15.20
C GLU A 25 -4.55 -17.15 -14.79
N TYR A 26 -3.27 -16.81 -14.90
CA TYR A 26 -2.64 -15.53 -14.56
C TYR A 26 -2.35 -15.29 -13.07
N LEU A 27 -1.21 -15.83 -12.62
CA LEU A 27 -0.39 -15.24 -11.58
C LEU A 27 1.06 -15.26 -12.04
N SER A 28 1.53 -14.10 -12.45
CA SER A 28 2.92 -13.83 -12.74
C SER A 28 3.81 -14.16 -11.56
N ILE A 29 4.91 -14.77 -11.94
CA ILE A 29 5.94 -15.41 -11.13
C ILE A 29 6.47 -14.45 -10.07
N PRO A 30 6.69 -14.88 -8.82
CA PRO A 30 7.46 -14.07 -7.89
C PRO A 30 8.90 -14.01 -8.36
N TYR A 31 9.35 -12.82 -8.81
CA TYR A 31 10.79 -12.61 -9.00
C TYR A 31 11.44 -12.69 -7.62
N MET A 32 12.31 -13.70 -7.44
CA MET A 32 13.04 -13.94 -6.21
C MET A 32 14.52 -13.68 -6.43
N HIS A 33 15.00 -12.58 -5.87
CA HIS A 33 16.43 -12.33 -5.79
C HIS A 33 16.80 -11.99 -4.35
N GLY A 34 17.64 -12.83 -3.73
CA GLY A 34 18.02 -12.61 -2.35
C GLY A 34 16.83 -12.69 -1.39
N ASP A 35 16.58 -11.61 -0.68
CA ASP A 35 15.57 -11.42 0.36
C ASP A 35 14.31 -10.68 -0.14
N ILE A 36 14.13 -10.58 -1.46
CA ILE A 36 13.03 -9.86 -2.12
C ILE A 36 12.08 -10.84 -2.82
N CYS A 37 10.77 -10.61 -2.68
CA CYS A 37 9.71 -11.26 -3.44
C CYS A 37 8.81 -10.23 -4.12
N ILE A 38 8.55 -10.37 -5.42
CA ILE A 38 7.73 -9.44 -6.21
C ILE A 38 6.62 -10.19 -6.94
N PHE A 39 5.35 -9.94 -6.63
CA PHE A 39 4.17 -10.55 -7.26
C PHE A 39 3.49 -9.56 -8.21
N GLY A 40 2.93 -10.03 -9.33
CA GLY A 40 2.14 -9.18 -10.24
C GLY A 40 2.95 -8.47 -11.32
N LEU A 41 4.05 -9.03 -11.81
CA LEU A 41 4.82 -8.47 -12.95
C LEU A 41 4.17 -8.83 -14.30
N PRO A 42 4.25 -7.97 -15.34
CA PRO A 42 3.73 -8.30 -16.67
C PRO A 42 4.46 -9.51 -17.30
N LEU A 43 3.73 -10.36 -18.02
CA LEU A 43 4.21 -11.63 -18.58
C LEU A 43 5.24 -11.48 -19.72
N SER A 44 5.38 -10.30 -20.32
CA SER A 44 6.28 -10.08 -21.46
C SER A 44 7.77 -10.05 -21.07
N GLU A 45 8.09 -9.91 -19.79
CA GLU A 45 9.47 -9.66 -19.32
C GLU A 45 10.07 -10.80 -18.48
N VAL A 46 9.31 -11.85 -18.18
CA VAL A 46 9.76 -12.94 -17.29
C VAL A 46 9.72 -14.27 -18.02
N ASP A 47 10.88 -14.90 -18.18
CA ASP A 47 11.01 -16.26 -18.71
C ASP A 47 9.97 -17.19 -18.04
N ASN A 48 9.15 -17.83 -18.86
CA ASN A 48 8.00 -18.69 -18.49
C ASN A 48 8.36 -19.93 -17.64
N GLU A 49 9.58 -20.03 -17.10
CA GLU A 49 10.12 -21.25 -16.48
C GLU A 49 10.12 -21.24 -14.95
N PHE A 50 9.88 -20.10 -14.30
CA PHE A 50 9.99 -20.01 -12.84
C PHE A 50 8.64 -20.19 -12.13
N THR A 51 8.22 -21.44 -11.94
CA THR A 51 7.16 -21.73 -10.96
C THR A 51 7.76 -21.64 -9.56
N VAL A 52 7.41 -20.60 -8.80
CA VAL A 52 7.82 -20.51 -7.39
C VAL A 52 6.73 -21.09 -6.52
N THR A 53 7.11 -22.07 -5.71
CA THR A 53 6.17 -22.82 -4.87
C THR A 53 6.02 -22.24 -3.47
N ASP A 54 6.95 -21.41 -2.99
CA ASP A 54 6.91 -20.84 -1.64
C ASP A 54 7.86 -19.63 -1.44
N PHE A 55 7.76 -18.95 -0.30
CA PHE A 55 8.63 -17.83 0.07
C PHE A 55 10.03 -18.27 0.55
N PRO A 56 11.12 -17.57 0.16
CA PRO A 56 12.44 -17.76 0.75
C PRO A 56 12.44 -17.47 2.27
N LYS A 57 13.07 -18.33 3.07
CA LYS A 57 13.18 -18.13 4.54
C LYS A 57 13.87 -16.83 4.96
N LYS A 58 14.61 -16.21 4.04
CA LYS A 58 15.36 -14.96 4.26
C LYS A 58 14.62 -13.73 3.77
N THR A 59 13.38 -13.86 3.28
CA THR A 59 12.59 -12.74 2.77
C THR A 59 12.44 -11.64 3.82
N ARG A 60 12.77 -10.42 3.42
CA ARG A 60 12.61 -9.19 4.19
C ARG A 60 11.78 -8.14 3.45
N THR A 61 11.57 -8.34 2.15
CA THR A 61 10.95 -7.36 1.28
C THR A 61 9.91 -8.04 0.41
N ILE A 62 8.70 -7.48 0.41
CA ILE A 62 7.59 -7.95 -0.42
C ILE A 62 7.04 -6.79 -1.24
N TYR A 63 6.86 -7.03 -2.53
CA TYR A 63 6.07 -6.22 -3.43
C TYR A 63 4.94 -7.07 -3.97
N SER A 64 3.71 -6.63 -3.82
CA SER A 64 2.54 -7.28 -4.41
C SER A 64 1.77 -6.28 -5.23
N LEU A 65 1.74 -6.50 -6.54
CA LEU A 65 1.00 -5.72 -7.54
C LEU A 65 -0.16 -6.53 -8.16
N CYS A 66 -0.48 -7.70 -7.61
CA CYS A 66 -1.55 -8.57 -8.11
C CYS A 66 -2.90 -8.35 -7.41
N SER A 67 -3.10 -7.20 -6.76
CA SER A 67 -4.36 -6.83 -6.10
C SER A 67 -4.85 -7.91 -5.10
N THR A 68 -6.16 -8.18 -5.06
CA THR A 68 -6.82 -9.15 -4.18
C THR A 68 -6.33 -10.58 -4.39
N LYS A 69 -5.70 -10.89 -5.54
CA LYS A 69 -5.07 -12.19 -5.80
C LYS A 69 -3.87 -12.45 -4.88
N PHE A 70 -3.37 -11.45 -4.16
CA PHE A 70 -2.32 -11.63 -3.17
C PHE A 70 -2.78 -12.35 -1.90
N TYR A 71 -4.09 -12.35 -1.61
CA TYR A 71 -4.61 -12.86 -0.33
C TYR A 71 -4.14 -14.29 0.05
N PRO A 72 -4.10 -15.29 -0.85
CA PRO A 72 -3.55 -16.61 -0.53
C PRO A 72 -2.05 -16.56 -0.16
N TYR A 73 -1.26 -15.74 -0.84
CA TYR A 73 0.17 -15.57 -0.58
C TYR A 73 0.43 -14.85 0.74
N LEU A 74 -0.41 -13.88 1.09
CA LEU A 74 -0.36 -13.22 2.39
C LEU A 74 -0.56 -14.22 3.54
N ASN A 75 -1.58 -15.09 3.43
CA ASN A 75 -1.82 -16.13 4.43
C ASN A 75 -0.62 -17.08 4.53
N ARG A 76 -0.05 -17.48 3.38
CA ARG A 76 1.14 -18.35 3.38
C ARG A 76 2.36 -17.68 4.02
N MET A 77 2.60 -16.41 3.75
CA MET A 77 3.67 -15.63 4.38
C MET A 77 3.51 -15.58 5.91
N ILE A 78 2.28 -15.42 6.38
CA ILE A 78 1.92 -15.42 7.80
C ILE A 78 2.14 -16.79 8.45
N GLU A 79 1.76 -17.88 7.77
CA GLU A 79 2.00 -19.26 8.23
C GLU A 79 3.48 -19.57 8.39
N LEU A 80 4.32 -18.99 7.52
CA LEU A 80 5.76 -19.12 7.56
C LEU A 80 6.45 -18.18 8.57
N GLU A 81 5.67 -17.40 9.32
CA GLU A 81 6.16 -16.43 10.31
C GLU A 81 7.13 -15.39 9.73
N LEU A 82 7.02 -15.11 8.43
CA LEU A 82 7.92 -14.15 7.76
C LEU A 82 7.67 -12.72 8.24
N ASN A 83 6.45 -12.43 8.71
CA ASN A 83 6.06 -11.14 9.30
C ASN A 83 7.04 -10.62 10.38
N GLU A 84 7.73 -11.51 11.10
CA GLU A 84 8.70 -11.13 12.14
C GLU A 84 10.00 -10.50 11.61
N LYS A 85 10.30 -10.71 10.32
CA LYS A 85 11.55 -10.30 9.69
C LYS A 85 11.37 -9.30 8.57
N LEU A 86 10.13 -9.09 8.10
CA LEU A 86 9.84 -8.13 7.05
C LEU A 86 10.21 -6.72 7.48
N GLU A 87 10.94 -6.04 6.60
CA GLU A 87 11.38 -4.65 6.75
C GLU A 87 10.64 -3.73 5.76
N PHE A 88 10.20 -4.28 4.62
CA PHE A 88 9.46 -3.56 3.59
C PHE A 88 8.28 -4.39 3.07
N MET A 89 7.12 -3.76 2.91
CA MET A 89 5.95 -4.36 2.29
C MET A 89 5.19 -3.32 1.46
N LEU A 90 4.99 -3.64 0.19
CA LEU A 90 4.04 -2.96 -0.70
C LEU A 90 2.95 -3.95 -1.08
N ILE A 91 1.69 -3.59 -0.85
CA ILE A 91 0.53 -4.30 -1.38
C ILE A 91 -0.33 -3.30 -2.13
N GLY A 92 -0.54 -3.60 -3.40
CA GLY A 92 -1.20 -2.74 -4.34
C GLY A 92 -1.70 -3.53 -5.54
N LEU A 93 -1.98 -2.81 -6.60
CA LEU A 93 -2.48 -3.34 -7.85
C LEU A 93 -1.66 -2.81 -9.02
N GLN A 94 -1.75 -3.54 -10.12
CA GLN A 94 -1.35 -3.12 -11.45
C GLN A 94 -2.55 -3.36 -12.35
N HIS A 95 -2.84 -2.39 -13.24
CA HIS A 95 -4.09 -2.31 -14.00
C HIS A 95 -4.49 -3.59 -14.73
N GLU A 96 -3.53 -4.39 -15.23
CA GLU A 96 -3.84 -5.63 -15.95
C GLU A 96 -4.51 -6.69 -15.05
N TYR A 97 -4.39 -6.57 -13.73
CA TYR A 97 -5.04 -7.47 -12.77
C TYR A 97 -6.42 -7.02 -12.31
N ILE A 98 -6.88 -5.82 -12.72
CA ILE A 98 -8.21 -5.33 -12.39
C ILE A 98 -9.26 -6.08 -13.20
N ASP A 99 -10.21 -6.71 -12.52
CA ASP A 99 -11.36 -7.35 -13.15
C ASP A 99 -12.53 -6.36 -13.27
N PHE A 100 -12.45 -5.48 -14.27
CA PHE A 100 -13.50 -4.49 -14.57
C PHE A 100 -14.88 -5.11 -14.84
N ASN A 101 -14.97 -6.42 -15.08
CA ASN A 101 -16.25 -7.09 -15.30
C ASN A 101 -16.99 -7.41 -13.98
N LYS A 102 -16.31 -7.38 -12.84
CA LYS A 102 -16.89 -7.72 -11.53
C LYS A 102 -17.12 -6.53 -10.63
N SER A 103 -16.21 -5.55 -10.67
CA SER A 103 -16.30 -4.34 -9.87
C SER A 103 -15.50 -3.23 -10.53
N PHE A 104 -15.91 -1.98 -10.33
CA PHE A 104 -15.14 -0.81 -10.75
C PHE A 104 -13.95 -0.53 -9.82
N PHE A 105 -13.89 -1.16 -8.65
CA PHE A 105 -12.82 -1.01 -7.66
C PHE A 105 -12.50 -2.34 -6.97
N ASP A 106 -11.27 -2.46 -6.47
CA ASP A 106 -10.86 -3.61 -5.65
C ASP A 106 -11.17 -3.40 -4.17
N ASP A 107 -11.63 -4.46 -3.49
CA ASP A 107 -11.88 -4.47 -2.06
C ASP A 107 -10.80 -5.28 -1.32
N PHE A 108 -9.96 -4.58 -0.58
CA PHE A 108 -8.85 -5.12 0.20
C PHE A 108 -9.26 -5.45 1.65
N THR A 109 -10.55 -5.38 2.01
CA THR A 109 -11.03 -5.65 3.38
C THR A 109 -10.53 -7.00 3.93
N GLU A 110 -10.51 -8.05 3.11
CA GLU A 110 -9.99 -9.37 3.55
C GLU A 110 -8.46 -9.37 3.74
N ILE A 111 -7.71 -8.65 2.90
CA ILE A 111 -6.27 -8.43 3.09
C ILE A 111 -6.04 -7.69 4.41
N SER A 112 -6.80 -6.62 4.66
CA SER A 112 -6.74 -5.84 5.89
C SER A 112 -7.01 -6.69 7.14
N LYS A 113 -8.05 -7.53 7.10
CA LYS A 113 -8.38 -8.49 8.17
C LYS A 113 -7.29 -9.55 8.39
N ALA A 114 -6.55 -9.95 7.34
CA ALA A 114 -5.46 -10.90 7.49
C ALA A 114 -4.22 -10.23 8.11
N LEU A 115 -3.87 -9.03 7.63
CA LEU A 115 -2.77 -8.23 8.18
C LEU A 115 -3.01 -7.90 9.65
N SER A 116 -4.24 -7.51 10.01
CA SER A 116 -4.59 -7.14 11.38
C SER A 116 -4.42 -8.30 12.36
N LYS A 117 -4.27 -9.55 11.94
CA LYS A 117 -4.07 -10.70 12.84
C LYS A 117 -2.63 -10.86 13.32
N LYS A 118 -1.64 -10.20 12.71
CA LYS A 118 -0.21 -10.50 12.94
C LYS A 118 0.62 -9.25 13.22
N TYR A 119 1.67 -9.44 14.00
CA TYR A 119 2.61 -8.37 14.36
C TYR A 119 3.75 -8.29 13.32
N PHE A 120 4.14 -7.07 12.97
CA PHE A 120 5.20 -6.77 12.01
C PHE A 120 6.29 -5.93 12.70
N PRO A 121 7.04 -6.53 13.64
CA PRO A 121 7.89 -5.79 14.57
C PRO A 121 9.05 -5.04 13.91
N LYS A 122 9.45 -5.45 12.70
CA LYS A 122 10.60 -4.88 11.98
C LYS A 122 10.21 -4.09 10.73
N LEU A 123 8.92 -4.00 10.43
CA LEU A 123 8.46 -3.34 9.21
C LEU A 123 8.65 -1.84 9.34
N LYS A 124 9.49 -1.30 8.47
CA LYS A 124 9.85 0.13 8.42
C LYS A 124 9.10 0.87 7.33
N VAL A 125 8.78 0.18 6.24
CA VAL A 125 8.08 0.76 5.10
C VAL A 125 6.85 -0.07 4.80
N PHE A 126 5.69 0.59 4.83
CA PHE A 126 4.42 0.00 4.45
C PHE A 126 3.72 0.90 3.44
N LYS A 127 3.48 0.34 2.26
CA LYS A 127 2.75 0.99 1.16
C LYS A 127 1.51 0.18 0.86
N TYR A 128 0.33 0.77 0.93
CA TYR A 128 -0.92 0.01 0.89
C TYR A 128 -1.96 0.63 -0.03
N GLY A 129 -2.57 -0.21 -0.86
CA GLY A 129 -3.48 0.21 -1.94
C GLY A 129 -2.76 0.89 -3.10
N PHE A 130 -1.45 0.73 -3.17
CA PHE A 130 -0.60 1.39 -4.16
C PHE A 130 -1.04 0.99 -5.58
N ASP A 131 -1.11 1.97 -6.48
CA ASP A 131 -1.46 1.75 -7.88
C ASP A 131 -0.22 2.03 -8.75
N GLU A 132 0.46 0.96 -9.17
CA GLU A 132 1.65 1.06 -10.01
C GLU A 132 1.23 1.16 -11.48
N LEU A 133 1.13 2.41 -11.94
CA LEU A 133 0.79 2.75 -13.32
C LEU A 133 1.96 2.51 -14.29
N TYR A 134 1.99 1.33 -14.91
CA TYR A 134 2.82 1.10 -16.10
C TYR A 134 2.17 1.57 -17.41
N VAL A 135 0.94 2.07 -17.33
CA VAL A 135 0.12 2.55 -18.44
C VAL A 135 -0.38 3.97 -18.18
N ASN A 136 -0.63 4.74 -19.25
CA ASN A 136 -1.15 6.10 -19.14
C ASN A 136 -2.68 6.08 -18.98
N GLU A 137 -3.15 5.56 -17.84
CA GLU A 137 -4.57 5.44 -17.49
C GLU A 137 -4.88 6.14 -16.17
N CYS A 138 -6.18 6.31 -15.88
CA CYS A 138 -6.64 6.84 -14.60
C CYS A 138 -6.24 5.89 -13.46
N ARG A 139 -5.84 6.46 -12.33
CA ARG A 139 -5.59 5.68 -11.11
C ARG A 139 -6.90 5.08 -10.60
N ILE A 140 -6.81 3.86 -10.09
CA ILE A 140 -7.94 3.16 -9.48
C ILE A 140 -7.57 2.91 -8.02
N TYR A 141 -8.34 3.54 -7.15
CA TYR A 141 -8.12 3.49 -5.72
C TYR A 141 -8.99 2.41 -5.08
N PRO A 142 -8.41 1.45 -4.36
CA PRO A 142 -9.17 0.38 -3.72
C PRO A 142 -9.88 0.86 -2.45
N ASN A 143 -10.85 0.06 -2.01
CA ASN A 143 -11.31 0.07 -0.62
C ASN A 143 -10.33 -0.71 0.26
N LEU A 144 -9.75 -0.08 1.26
CA LEU A 144 -8.84 -0.72 2.21
C LEU A 144 -9.55 -1.21 3.47
N GLY A 145 -10.77 -0.74 3.75
CA GLY A 145 -11.47 -1.02 5.00
C GLY A 145 -10.80 -0.40 6.24
N ASP A 146 -11.03 -0.98 7.42
CA ASP A 146 -10.39 -0.54 8.66
C ASP A 146 -8.92 -1.00 8.73
N ILE A 147 -8.00 -0.04 8.77
CA ILE A 147 -6.55 -0.27 8.84
C ILE A 147 -5.95 0.04 10.22
N THR A 148 -6.78 0.40 11.21
CA THR A 148 -6.33 0.84 12.55
C THR A 148 -5.40 -0.19 13.19
N GLU A 149 -5.87 -1.44 13.31
CA GLU A 149 -5.11 -2.50 13.96
C GLU A 149 -3.88 -2.93 13.16
N ILE A 150 -3.90 -2.78 11.84
CA ILE A 150 -2.77 -3.11 10.97
C ILE A 150 -1.59 -2.20 11.33
N ILE A 151 -1.84 -0.90 11.38
CA ILE A 151 -0.81 0.10 11.63
C ILE A 151 -0.28 -0.01 13.08
N GLU A 152 -1.15 -0.26 14.06
CA GLU A 152 -0.71 -0.48 15.45
C GLU A 152 0.21 -1.70 15.61
N LYS A 153 0.14 -2.65 14.68
CA LYS A 153 0.99 -3.83 14.65
C LYS A 153 2.33 -3.62 13.94
N MET A 154 2.65 -2.39 13.54
CA MET A 154 3.89 -1.98 12.86
C MET A 154 4.65 -0.95 13.71
N PRO A 155 5.22 -1.32 14.87
CA PRO A 155 5.81 -0.36 15.82
C PRO A 155 7.08 0.34 15.32
N ALA A 156 7.74 -0.23 14.32
CA ALA A 156 9.01 0.25 13.75
C ALA A 156 8.80 1.09 12.48
N LEU A 157 7.56 1.45 12.16
CA LEU A 157 7.21 2.11 10.90
C LEU A 157 7.86 3.50 10.80
N GLU A 158 8.58 3.70 9.72
CA GLU A 158 9.27 4.95 9.36
C GLU A 158 8.59 5.63 8.16
N ILE A 159 8.03 4.86 7.22
CA ILE A 159 7.34 5.35 6.02
C ILE A 159 6.00 4.64 5.89
N LEU A 160 4.94 5.43 5.80
CA LEU A 160 3.58 4.98 5.54
C LEU A 160 3.03 5.70 4.31
N GLU A 161 2.65 4.93 3.29
CA GLU A 161 1.95 5.42 2.11
C GLU A 161 0.63 4.67 1.97
N ILE A 162 -0.48 5.39 1.93
CA ILE A 162 -1.83 4.82 1.80
C ILE A 162 -2.50 5.43 0.58
N ASN A 163 -2.93 4.56 -0.33
CA ASN A 163 -3.62 4.92 -1.55
C ASN A 163 -5.00 4.26 -1.54
N GLY A 164 -6.04 5.09 -1.49
CA GLY A 164 -7.44 4.67 -1.53
C GLY A 164 -8.20 4.82 -0.23
N ALA A 165 -9.48 4.45 -0.24
CA ALA A 165 -10.39 4.74 0.86
C ALA A 165 -10.16 3.79 2.04
N PHE A 166 -10.17 4.32 3.26
CA PHE A 166 -9.96 3.54 4.48
C PHE A 166 -10.67 4.14 5.68
N GLU A 167 -10.73 3.36 6.75
CA GLU A 167 -11.24 3.78 8.04
C GLU A 167 -10.16 3.72 9.11
N LEU A 168 -10.24 4.68 10.03
CA LEU A 168 -9.58 4.62 11.33
C LEU A 168 -10.65 4.70 12.41
N THR A 169 -10.48 3.93 13.48
CA THR A 169 -11.41 3.92 14.62
C THR A 169 -10.91 4.75 15.81
N LYS A 170 -9.65 5.21 15.75
CA LYS A 170 -9.01 6.06 16.75
C LYS A 170 -7.76 6.75 16.19
N PRO A 171 -7.26 7.82 16.83
CA PRO A 171 -5.95 8.38 16.52
C PRO A 171 -4.85 7.35 16.79
N LEU A 172 -3.80 7.38 15.97
CA LEU A 172 -2.66 6.49 16.04
C LEU A 172 -1.47 7.14 16.74
N ASN A 173 -0.52 6.31 17.19
CA ASN A 173 0.70 6.76 17.84
C ASN A 173 1.93 6.20 17.11
N PHE A 174 2.66 7.10 16.46
CA PHE A 174 3.83 6.78 15.66
C PHE A 174 5.10 7.30 16.35
N LYS A 175 5.91 6.36 16.81
CA LYS A 175 7.17 6.68 17.48
C LYS A 175 8.28 7.07 16.52
N TYR A 176 8.33 6.46 15.33
CA TYR A 176 9.45 6.59 14.39
C TYR A 176 9.04 7.03 12.98
N LEU A 177 7.76 7.34 12.75
CA LEU A 177 7.28 7.68 11.42
C LEU A 177 7.84 9.03 10.97
N LYS A 178 8.57 9.00 9.86
CA LYS A 178 9.23 10.15 9.22
C LYS A 178 8.46 10.63 8.00
N SER A 179 7.75 9.75 7.32
CA SER A 179 6.98 10.08 6.12
C SER A 179 5.59 9.49 6.20
N LEU A 180 4.59 10.36 6.03
CA LEU A 180 3.19 10.00 5.87
C LEU A 180 2.70 10.56 4.55
N SER A 181 2.27 9.68 3.64
CA SER A 181 1.57 10.05 2.40
C SER A 181 0.23 9.34 2.35
N ILE A 182 -0.82 10.12 2.11
CA ILE A 182 -2.18 9.61 1.95
C ILE A 182 -2.74 10.22 0.67
N GLU A 183 -3.18 9.36 -0.23
CA GLU A 183 -3.76 9.74 -1.51
C GLU A 183 -5.09 9.05 -1.71
N VAL A 184 -6.15 9.85 -1.78
CA VAL A 184 -7.53 9.43 -2.01
C VAL A 184 -8.06 10.34 -3.10
N ASP A 185 -7.94 9.91 -4.34
CA ASP A 185 -8.32 10.72 -5.51
C ASP A 185 -9.47 10.05 -6.26
N LEU A 186 -10.65 10.69 -6.21
CA LEU A 186 -11.86 10.21 -6.88
C LEU A 186 -11.96 10.69 -8.33
N GLY A 187 -10.84 10.65 -9.07
CA GLY A 187 -10.72 11.21 -10.41
C GLY A 187 -11.83 10.78 -11.40
N ILE A 188 -12.39 11.79 -12.08
CA ILE A 188 -13.37 11.81 -13.19
C ILE A 188 -14.78 11.27 -12.87
N GLU A 189 -15.76 12.14 -13.13
CA GLU A 189 -17.22 12.09 -12.86
C GLU A 189 -18.00 10.84 -13.32
N ASP A 190 -17.36 9.87 -13.99
CA ASP A 190 -18.03 8.70 -14.58
C ASP A 190 -17.75 7.36 -13.85
N CYS A 191 -16.94 7.36 -12.78
CA CYS A 191 -16.63 6.18 -11.98
C CYS A 191 -17.36 6.22 -10.62
N ASN A 192 -18.67 5.95 -10.65
CA ASN A 192 -19.62 5.57 -9.58
C ASN A 192 -19.22 5.74 -8.08
N ASP A 193 -20.15 6.38 -7.32
CA ASP A 193 -20.40 6.24 -5.87
C ASP A 193 -19.19 6.13 -4.92
N VAL A 194 -18.46 7.25 -4.79
CA VAL A 194 -17.82 7.79 -3.57
C VAL A 194 -17.06 6.80 -2.68
N MET A 195 -15.88 6.35 -3.13
CA MET A 195 -14.84 5.80 -2.25
C MET A 195 -14.08 6.94 -1.53
N ALA A 196 -14.75 7.60 -0.59
CA ALA A 196 -14.19 8.67 0.22
C ALA A 196 -13.77 8.17 1.61
N ILE A 197 -12.82 8.85 2.25
CA ILE A 197 -12.64 8.71 3.70
C ILE A 197 -13.69 9.55 4.43
N SER A 198 -14.10 9.13 5.62
CA SER A 198 -14.97 9.97 6.45
C SER A 198 -14.21 11.17 7.04
N GLN A 199 -14.93 12.24 7.40
CA GLN A 199 -14.36 13.33 8.19
C GLN A 199 -13.77 12.82 9.52
N THR A 200 -14.40 11.81 10.14
CA THR A 200 -13.90 11.17 11.35
C THR A 200 -12.53 10.51 11.14
N THR A 201 -12.36 9.79 10.03
CA THR A 201 -11.06 9.19 9.65
C THR A 201 -10.01 10.29 9.50
N LEU A 202 -10.34 11.38 8.80
CA LEU A 202 -9.46 12.54 8.65
C LEU A 202 -9.08 13.16 10.00
N ASP A 203 -10.06 13.32 10.90
CA ASP A 203 -9.82 13.87 12.22
C ASP A 203 -8.89 12.99 13.05
N PHE A 204 -8.98 11.66 12.92
CA PHE A 204 -8.05 10.72 13.56
C PHE A 204 -6.65 10.78 12.98
N ILE A 205 -6.50 10.93 11.66
CA ILE A 205 -5.18 11.17 11.04
C ILE A 205 -4.57 12.45 11.63
N MET A 206 -5.34 13.54 11.67
CA MET A 206 -4.86 14.85 12.12
C MET A 206 -4.73 14.98 13.64
N SER A 207 -5.24 14.04 14.43
CA SER A 207 -5.03 13.99 15.89
C SER A 207 -4.05 12.89 16.32
N SER A 208 -3.46 12.17 15.36
CA SER A 208 -2.43 11.16 15.63
C SER A 208 -1.14 11.80 16.16
N LYS A 209 -0.43 11.08 17.01
CA LYS A 209 0.85 11.54 17.57
C LYS A 209 2.00 11.05 16.69
N ILE A 210 2.80 11.98 16.14
CA ILE A 210 3.94 11.64 15.28
C ILE A 210 5.15 12.47 15.73
N SER A 211 6.16 11.82 16.32
CA SER A 211 7.28 12.55 16.95
C SER A 211 8.43 12.91 16.00
N GLU A 212 8.54 12.19 14.88
CA GLU A 212 9.69 12.25 13.98
C GLU A 212 9.31 12.64 12.55
N LEU A 213 8.14 13.27 12.36
CA LEU A 213 7.61 13.56 11.03
C LEU A 213 8.48 14.58 10.28
N GLU A 214 8.99 14.19 9.13
CA GLU A 214 9.79 15.01 8.23
C GLU A 214 9.01 15.38 6.96
N ASN A 215 8.12 14.49 6.49
CA ASN A 215 7.36 14.67 5.27
C ASN A 215 5.88 14.32 5.50
N PHE A 216 5.00 15.26 5.17
CA PHE A 216 3.57 15.07 5.19
C PHE A 216 2.97 15.35 3.81
N GLU A 217 2.23 14.40 3.27
CA GLU A 217 1.50 14.53 2.03
C GLU A 217 0.07 14.03 2.21
N LEU A 218 -0.89 14.87 1.84
CA LEU A 218 -2.30 14.57 1.92
C LEU A 218 -2.99 15.05 0.65
N ILE A 219 -3.45 14.10 -0.15
CA ILE A 219 -4.18 14.35 -1.39
C ILE A 219 -5.56 13.75 -1.21
N ILE A 220 -6.59 14.59 -1.11
CA ILE A 220 -7.98 14.13 -1.00
C ILE A 220 -8.83 14.91 -1.99
N ASN A 221 -9.10 14.33 -3.15
CA ASN A 221 -9.96 14.94 -4.16
C ASN A 221 -11.33 14.27 -4.15
N ASN A 222 -12.37 15.06 -3.93
CA ASN A 222 -13.76 14.61 -3.99
C ASN A 222 -14.63 15.79 -4.46
N ASN A 223 -15.32 15.65 -5.59
CA ASN A 223 -16.13 16.74 -6.15
C ASN A 223 -17.39 17.04 -5.32
N ASP A 224 -17.88 16.07 -4.55
CA ASP A 224 -19.14 16.14 -3.80
C ASP A 224 -18.94 16.49 -2.32
N LEU A 225 -17.75 16.24 -1.78
CA LEU A 225 -17.43 16.44 -0.36
C LEU A 225 -16.39 17.53 -0.16
N LYS A 226 -16.61 18.33 0.88
CA LYS A 226 -15.61 19.27 1.41
C LYS A 226 -15.19 18.84 2.79
N TYR A 227 -13.89 18.68 2.97
CA TYR A 227 -13.30 18.32 4.24
C TYR A 227 -12.93 19.55 5.05
N ASN A 228 -13.07 19.43 6.36
CA ASN A 228 -12.51 20.37 7.31
C ASN A 228 -11.23 19.79 7.90
N LEU A 229 -10.07 20.25 7.42
CA LEU A 229 -8.80 19.78 7.96
C LEU A 229 -8.50 20.51 9.27
N ASN A 230 -8.61 19.82 10.40
CA ASN A 230 -8.08 20.33 11.66
C ASN A 230 -6.54 20.30 11.64
N LEU A 231 -5.90 21.26 12.30
CA LEU A 231 -4.44 21.43 12.26
C LEU A 231 -3.73 20.93 13.53
N GLU A 232 -4.38 20.06 14.31
CA GLU A 232 -3.85 19.60 15.61
C GLU A 232 -2.52 18.85 15.46
N LEU A 233 -2.38 18.04 14.40
CA LEU A 233 -1.13 17.36 14.08
C LEU A 233 0.02 18.35 14.08
N PHE A 234 -0.05 19.39 13.24
CA PHE A 234 0.99 20.39 13.08
C PHE A 234 1.30 21.18 14.36
N LYS A 235 0.30 21.42 15.21
CA LYS A 235 0.50 22.08 16.51
C LYS A 235 1.30 21.22 17.49
N SER A 236 1.25 19.90 17.33
CA SER A 236 1.96 18.94 18.20
C SER A 236 3.36 18.56 17.69
N LEU A 237 3.70 18.90 16.45
CA LEU A 237 4.96 18.54 15.82
C LEU A 237 6.11 19.44 16.27
N ASP A 238 7.31 18.85 16.31
CA ASP A 238 8.54 19.62 16.23
C ASP A 238 8.74 20.10 14.78
N LEU A 239 8.27 21.31 14.51
CA LEU A 239 8.29 21.91 13.18
C LEU A 239 9.71 22.10 12.60
N ASP A 240 10.76 22.05 13.42
CA ASP A 240 12.14 22.16 12.93
C ASP A 240 12.62 20.86 12.23
N LYS A 241 11.91 19.74 12.44
CA LYS A 241 12.13 18.47 11.72
C LYS A 241 11.33 18.38 10.42
N LEU A 242 10.25 19.15 10.29
CA LEU A 242 9.32 19.06 9.18
C LEU A 242 9.89 19.76 7.93
N ASN A 243 10.25 18.96 6.92
CA ASN A 243 10.90 19.42 5.70
C ASN A 243 9.90 19.77 4.59
N LYS A 244 8.89 18.92 4.41
CA LYS A 244 7.89 19.02 3.34
C LYS A 244 6.48 18.86 3.88
N VAL A 245 5.59 19.77 3.46
CA VAL A 245 4.15 19.65 3.63
C VAL A 245 3.50 19.86 2.26
N SER A 246 2.74 18.88 1.80
CA SER A 246 1.95 18.95 0.58
C SER A 246 0.51 18.58 0.90
N ILE A 247 -0.42 19.49 0.64
CA ILE A 247 -1.85 19.23 0.84
C ILE A 247 -2.57 19.63 -0.44
N SER A 248 -3.35 18.72 -1.01
CA SER A 248 -4.14 19.03 -2.20
C SER A 248 -5.54 18.41 -2.19
N GLY A 249 -6.52 19.17 -2.67
CA GLY A 249 -7.86 18.68 -2.95
C GLY A 249 -8.97 19.43 -2.22
N SER A 250 -10.08 18.74 -1.95
CA SER A 250 -11.37 19.33 -1.60
C SER A 250 -11.48 19.76 -0.14
N PHE A 251 -10.71 20.78 0.26
CA PHE A 251 -10.67 21.31 1.63
C PHE A 251 -11.37 22.66 1.82
N GLN A 252 -11.48 23.11 3.07
CA GLN A 252 -12.07 24.41 3.43
C GLN A 252 -11.31 25.58 2.78
N LYS A 253 -12.06 26.67 2.48
CA LYS A 253 -11.58 27.81 1.68
C LYS A 253 -10.32 28.48 2.25
N ASP A 254 -10.20 28.56 3.57
CA ASP A 254 -9.13 29.33 4.23
C ASP A 254 -7.92 28.47 4.64
N LEU A 255 -7.94 27.15 4.35
CA LEU A 255 -6.90 26.20 4.78
C LEU A 255 -5.49 26.65 4.41
N GLU A 256 -5.31 27.12 3.18
CA GLU A 256 -4.00 27.58 2.69
C GLU A 256 -3.41 28.68 3.57
N VAL A 257 -4.22 29.69 3.92
CA VAL A 257 -3.80 30.80 4.77
C VAL A 257 -3.46 30.30 6.17
N GLU A 258 -4.28 29.41 6.73
CA GLU A 258 -4.04 28.82 8.05
C GLU A 258 -2.73 28.02 8.10
N ILE A 259 -2.46 27.20 7.09
CA ILE A 259 -1.22 26.42 6.99
C ILE A 259 0.00 27.32 6.85
N TYR A 260 -0.04 28.32 5.97
CA TYR A 260 1.10 29.23 5.82
C TYR A 260 1.36 30.04 7.10
N ASN A 261 0.31 30.50 7.79
CA ASN A 261 0.47 31.19 9.07
C ASN A 261 1.13 30.30 10.14
N LEU A 262 0.81 29.00 10.14
CA LEU A 262 1.35 28.04 11.10
C LEU A 262 2.78 27.61 10.77
N LEU A 263 3.10 27.39 9.50
CA LEU A 263 4.29 26.63 9.09
C LEU A 263 5.37 27.46 8.38
N SER A 264 5.02 28.58 7.73
CA SER A 264 5.92 29.29 6.80
C SER A 264 7.24 29.79 7.40
N SER A 265 7.29 30.01 8.70
CA SER A 265 8.51 30.47 9.39
C SER A 265 9.53 29.37 9.62
N LYS A 266 9.13 28.09 9.54
CA LYS A 266 9.96 26.93 9.90
C LYS A 266 10.09 25.88 8.81
N VAL A 267 9.04 25.68 8.00
CA VAL A 267 8.99 24.63 6.97
C VAL A 267 9.38 25.22 5.62
N LYS A 268 10.36 24.59 4.94
CA LYS A 268 10.94 25.11 3.70
C LYS A 268 10.09 24.86 2.46
N ASN A 269 9.38 23.74 2.41
CA ASN A 269 8.65 23.32 1.23
C ASN A 269 7.18 23.05 1.58
N ILE A 270 6.36 24.08 1.39
CA ILE A 270 4.92 24.03 1.59
C ILE A 270 4.27 24.13 0.22
N ARG A 271 3.37 23.19 -0.10
CA ARG A 271 2.54 23.21 -1.31
C ARG A 271 1.09 22.96 -0.91
N ILE A 272 0.22 23.92 -1.20
CA ILE A 272 -1.22 23.81 -0.95
C ILE A 272 -1.93 24.06 -2.27
N ASN A 273 -2.66 23.06 -2.77
CA ASN A 273 -3.47 23.15 -3.98
C ASN A 273 -4.94 22.87 -3.61
N LYS A 274 -5.89 23.59 -4.21
CA LYS A 274 -7.33 23.35 -4.03
C LYS A 274 -7.95 22.93 -5.35
#